data_AF-A0A819VX44-F1
#
_entry.id   AF-A0A819VX44-F1
#
_cell.length_a   1.000
_cell.length_b   1.000
_cell.length_c   1.000
_cell.angle_alpha   90.00
_cell.angle_beta   90.00
_cell.angle_gamma   90.00
#
_symmetry.space_group_name_H-M   'P 1'
#
loop_
_entity.id
_entity.type
_entity.pdbx_description
1 polymer ?
#
loop_
_entity_poly.entity_id
_entity_poly.type
_entity_poly.pdbx_seq_one_letter_code
_entity_poly.pdbx_strand_id
1 'polypeptide(L)' 'MNYLKPGLLKNIMTIQSIQNKDDLIVIFNCELFRILNLHYNRSNQINISISCKEIAQGSLKEFFVAIQQQ' A
#
# COMPACT_ATOMS: atom_id res chain seq x y z
N MET A 1 12.93 -23.08 1.25
CA MET A 1 11.76 -22.84 0.37
C MET A 1 10.61 -22.39 1.25
N ASN A 2 10.39 -21.08 1.37
CA ASN A 2 9.33 -20.55 2.23
C ASN A 2 7.99 -20.65 1.52
N TYR A 3 7.10 -21.43 2.11
CA TYR A 3 5.73 -21.63 1.68
C TYR A 3 4.95 -20.31 1.81
N LEU A 4 4.69 -19.64 0.70
CA LEU A 4 3.63 -18.64 0.63
C LEU A 4 2.30 -19.40 0.65
N LYS A 5 1.61 -19.32 1.80
CA LYS A 5 0.31 -19.96 2.01
C LYS A 5 -0.76 -19.41 1.04
N PRO A 6 -1.79 -20.20 0.68
CA PRO A 6 -2.77 -19.89 -0.38
C PRO A 6 -3.69 -18.68 -0.14
N GLY A 7 -3.46 -17.91 0.92
CA GLY A 7 -4.23 -16.72 1.31
C GLY A 7 -3.59 -15.36 0.95
N LEU A 8 -2.38 -15.36 0.38
CA LEU A 8 -1.72 -14.15 -0.16
C LEU A 8 -2.48 -13.52 -1.37
N LEU A 9 -3.54 -14.20 -1.81
CA LEU A 9 -4.27 -14.02 -3.07
C LEU A 9 -5.52 -13.12 -3.00
N LYS A 10 -5.81 -12.47 -1.87
CA LYS A 10 -6.85 -11.43 -1.82
C LYS A 10 -6.23 -10.05 -1.65
N ASN A 11 -5.60 -9.52 -2.70
CA ASN A 11 -5.47 -8.08 -2.98
C ASN A 11 -5.17 -7.15 -1.78
N ILE A 12 -4.12 -7.40 -1.00
CA ILE A 12 -3.28 -6.43 -0.26
C ILE A 12 -3.89 -5.43 0.73
N MET A 13 -5.17 -5.06 0.71
CA MET A 13 -5.68 -4.07 1.64
C MET A 13 -7.21 -4.12 1.77
N THR A 14 -7.70 -4.98 2.65
CA THR A 14 -8.87 -4.62 3.44
C THR A 14 -8.31 -4.13 4.77
N ILE A 15 -8.24 -2.81 5.00
CA ILE A 15 -7.74 -2.19 6.25
C ILE A 15 -8.40 -2.86 7.48
N GLN A 16 -9.63 -3.35 7.33
CA GLN A 16 -10.41 -4.04 8.36
C GLN A 16 -9.75 -5.31 8.94
N SER A 17 -8.77 -5.92 8.27
CA SER A 17 -8.10 -7.15 8.76
C SER A 17 -6.65 -6.93 9.23
N ILE A 18 -6.11 -5.72 9.12
CA ILE A 18 -4.74 -5.41 9.53
C ILE A 18 -4.76 -5.09 11.03
N GLN A 19 -4.06 -5.90 11.83
CA GLN A 19 -3.95 -5.71 13.28
C GLN A 19 -2.66 -5.01 13.68
N ASN A 20 -1.61 -5.14 12.85
CA ASN A 20 -0.31 -4.52 13.10
C ASN A 20 0.08 -3.65 11.89
N LYS A 21 0.57 -2.43 12.15
CA LYS A 21 1.08 -1.53 11.12
C LYS A 21 2.17 -2.16 10.26
N ASP A 22 2.96 -3.09 10.80
CA ASP A 22 4.05 -3.72 10.07
C ASP A 22 3.61 -4.72 9.01
N ASP A 23 2.36 -5.18 9.09
CA ASP A 23 1.73 -6.00 8.06
C ASP A 23 1.27 -5.15 6.85
N LEU A 24 1.33 -3.81 6.96
CA LEU A 24 0.98 -2.90 5.87
C LEU A 24 2.11 -2.84 4.86
N ILE A 25 1.94 -3.57 3.77
CA ILE A 25 2.87 -3.63 2.64
C ILE A 25 2.23 -2.98 1.42
N VAL A 26 2.88 -1.93 0.90
CA VAL A 26 2.49 -1.29 -0.36
C VAL A 26 3.34 -1.85 -1.49
N ILE A 27 2.68 -2.28 -2.56
CA ILE A 27 3.35 -2.72 -3.80
C ILE A 27 2.86 -1.90 -4.99
N PHE A 28 3.67 -1.82 -6.04
CA PHE A 28 3.40 -0.93 -7.18
C PHE A 28 2.11 -1.23 -7.94
N ASN A 29 1.67 -2.49 -7.98
CA ASN A 29 0.46 -2.90 -8.69
C ASN A 29 -0.79 -2.87 -7.78
N CYS A 30 -0.75 -2.21 -6.62
CA CYS A 30 -1.93 -2.07 -5.77
C CYS A 30 -2.85 -0.94 -6.25
N GLU A 31 -4.12 -1.00 -5.83
CA GLU A 31 -5.15 -0.03 -6.21
C GLU A 31 -4.80 1.42 -5.82
N LEU A 32 -4.07 1.62 -4.72
CA LEU A 32 -3.60 2.94 -4.32
C LEU A 32 -2.79 3.60 -5.44
N PHE A 33 -1.81 2.88 -6.01
CA PHE A 33 -0.98 3.43 -7.07
C PHE A 33 -1.74 3.62 -8.37
N ARG A 34 -2.74 2.78 -8.66
CA ARG A 34 -3.66 3.00 -9.79
C ARG A 34 -4.43 4.31 -9.64
N ILE A 35 -4.99 4.57 -8.46
CA ILE A 35 -5.76 5.79 -8.17
C ILE A 35 -4.86 7.02 -8.20
N LEU A 36 -3.70 6.97 -7.52
CA LEU A 36 -2.74 8.06 -7.51
C LEU A 36 -2.24 8.40 -8.93
N ASN A 37 -1.99 7.38 -9.75
CA ASN A 37 -1.57 7.58 -11.13
C ASN A 37 -2.67 8.26 -11.97
N LEU A 38 -3.94 7.84 -11.81
CA LEU A 38 -5.07 8.50 -12.49
C LEU A 38 -5.28 9.95 -12.05
N HIS A 39 -5.02 10.26 -10.78
CA HIS A 39 -5.25 11.59 -10.21
C HIS A 39 -4.10 12.56 -10.47
N TYR A 40 -2.85 12.10 -10.34
CA TYR A 40 -1.66 12.96 -10.41
C TYR A 40 -0.81 12.77 -11.67
N ASN A 41 -0.96 11.65 -12.39
CA ASN A 41 -0.14 11.31 -13.56
C ASN A 41 -0.99 10.81 -14.73
N ARG A 42 -2.10 11.51 -15.03
CA ARG A 42 -3.09 11.10 -16.04
C ARG A 42 -2.48 10.84 -17.42
N SER A 43 -1.45 11.59 -17.80
CA SER A 43 -0.74 11.46 -19.07
C SER A 43 0.38 10.41 -19.07
N ASN A 44 0.63 9.74 -17.93
CA ASN A 44 1.71 8.76 -17.73
C ASN A 44 3.12 9.27 -18.08
N GLN A 45 3.36 10.58 -17.91
CA GLN A 45 4.66 11.19 -18.21
C GLN A 45 5.67 11.02 -17.07
N ILE A 46 5.18 10.72 -15.86
CA ILE A 46 6.00 10.55 -14.67
C ILE A 46 6.18 9.05 -14.41
N ASN A 47 7.42 8.60 -14.26
CA ASN A 47 7.71 7.27 -13.75
C ASN A 47 7.68 7.30 -12.22
N ILE A 48 6.85 6.46 -11.63
CA ILE A 48 6.72 6.33 -10.17
C ILE A 48 8.00 5.70 -9.64
N SER A 49 8.71 6.41 -8.77
CA SER A 49 9.96 5.94 -8.18
C SER A 49 9.73 5.00 -6.99
N ILE A 50 10.74 4.22 -6.64
CA ILE A 50 10.76 3.38 -5.41
C ILE A 50 10.55 4.23 -4.15
N SER A 51 11.13 5.43 -4.12
CA SER A 51 10.96 6.35 -3.00
C SER A 51 9.49 6.76 -2.79
N CYS A 52 8.72 6.95 -3.87
CA CYS A 52 7.28 7.23 -3.74
C CYS A 52 6.52 6.06 -3.07
N LYS A 53 6.91 4.82 -3.36
CA LYS A 53 6.35 3.62 -2.70
C LYS A 53 6.69 3.57 -1.21
N GLU A 54 7.94 3.85 -0.87
CA GLU A 54 8.40 3.87 0.53
C GLU A 54 7.69 4.96 1.34
N ILE A 55 7.56 6.16 0.76
CA ILE A 55 6.82 7.27 1.36
C ILE A 55 5.35 6.90 1.55
N ALA A 56 4.69 6.35 0.52
CA ALA A 56 3.29 5.94 0.61
C ALA A 56 3.07 4.89 1.72
N GLN A 57 3.95 3.90 1.82
CA GLN A 57 3.88 2.89 2.87
C GLN A 57 4.10 3.49 4.27
N GLY A 58 5.12 4.34 4.44
CA GLY A 58 5.38 5.03 5.70
C GLY A 58 4.19 5.86 6.15
N SER A 59 3.66 6.70 5.26
CA SER A 59 2.48 7.52 5.54
C SER A 59 1.26 6.68 5.95
N LEU A 60 0.98 5.57 5.25
CA LEU A 60 -0.14 4.70 5.59
C LEU A 60 0.03 4.03 6.96
N LYS A 61 1.25 3.64 7.34
CA LYS A 61 1.53 3.11 8.67
C LYS A 61 1.28 4.15 9.76
N GLU A 62 1.71 5.39 9.55
CA GLU A 62 1.46 6.49 10.49
C GLU A 62 -0.05 6.80 10.62
N PHE A 63 -0.79 6.86 9.50
CA PHE A 63 -2.24 7.03 9.52
C PHE A 63 -2.96 5.89 10.24
N PHE A 64 -2.53 4.65 10.02
CA PHE A 64 -3.09 3.47 10.69
C PHE A 64 -2.95 3.58 12.22
N VAL A 65 -1.75 3.94 12.70
CA VAL A 65 -1.49 4.14 14.14
C VAL A 65 -2.34 5.28 14.69
N ALA A 66 -2.39 6.41 13.99
CA ALA A 66 -3.14 7.59 14.43
C ALA A 66 -4.64 7.31 14.56
N ILE A 67 -5.22 6.50 13.66
CA ILE A 67 -6.64 6.12 13.70
C ILE A 67 -6.91 5.10 14.81
N GLN A 68 -6.02 4.13 15.06
CA GLN A 68 -6.21 3.15 16.13
C GLN A 68 -6.08 3.75 17.54
N GLN A 69 -5.42 4.89 17.69
CA GLN A 69 -5.22 5.59 18.96
C GLN A 69 -6.34 6.60 19.30
N GLN A 70 -7.37 6.72 18.44
CA GLN A 70 -8.60 7.49 18.72
C GLN A 70 -9.64 6.63 19.44
#